data_AF-A0AB36P0C4-F1
#
_entry.id   AF-A0AB36P0C4-F1
#
_cell.length_a   1.000
_cell.length_b   1.000
_cell.length_c   1.000
_cell.angle_alpha   90.00
_cell.angle_beta   90.00
_cell.angle_gamma   90.00
#
_symmetry.space_group_name_H-M   'P 1'
#
loop_
_entity.id
_entity.type
_entity.pdbx_description
1 polymer ?
#
loop_
_entity_poly.entity_id
_entity_poly.type
_entity_poly.pdbx_seq_one_letter_code
_entity_poly.pdbx_strand_id
1 'polypeptide(L)'
;MTPKDYLDFITAFAAIGALFISISAILRSSKDNKKQIIVGKIEEIYELTMFLFVEYSKLNHLATKLDEVYTSNFNEFEDNLDDFRILIQEVSKTTNLNEIYDKTLRLNVLANSYLNNEIKIEIIAYARLFQCILATIHLATLERKNKEFKEGFPITENLRAFVEELTPKLVKLINLGGEKLPFTIYQKYFENEFKSKLGLKD
;
A
#
# COMPACT_ATOMS: atom_id res chain seq x y z
N MET A 1 29.60 33.52 53.31
CA MET A 1 29.14 33.38 51.92
C MET A 1 28.88 34.77 51.39
N THR A 2 29.61 35.20 50.37
CA THR A 2 29.47 36.54 49.80
C THR A 2 28.26 36.59 48.87
N PRO A 3 27.66 37.78 48.61
CA PRO A 3 26.56 37.91 47.65
C PRO A 3 26.90 37.35 46.26
N LYS A 4 28.20 37.39 45.88
CA LYS A 4 28.72 36.82 44.64
C LYS A 4 28.63 35.30 44.61
N ASP A 5 29.00 34.62 45.71
CA ASP A 5 28.91 33.15 45.81
C ASP A 5 27.47 32.64 45.66
N TYR A 6 26.48 33.41 46.13
CA TYR A 6 25.07 33.07 45.98
C TYR A 6 24.58 33.25 44.53
N LEU A 7 25.04 34.30 43.86
CA LEU A 7 24.76 34.54 42.45
C LEU A 7 25.36 33.44 41.58
N ASP A 8 26.61 33.06 41.82
CA ASP A 8 27.32 32.02 41.08
C ASP A 8 26.62 30.65 41.26
N PHE A 9 26.15 30.35 42.47
CA PHE A 9 25.35 29.15 42.76
C PHE A 9 24.02 29.11 42.00
N ILE A 10 23.24 30.22 42.00
CA ILE A 10 21.99 30.31 41.24
C ILE A 10 22.25 30.14 39.75
N THR A 11 23.30 30.78 39.23
CA THR A 11 23.65 30.73 37.81
C THR A 11 24.04 29.31 37.39
N ALA A 12 24.79 28.58 38.24
CA ALA A 12 25.11 27.18 38.02
C ALA A 12 23.87 26.28 38.02
N PHE A 13 22.94 26.47 38.97
CA PHE A 13 21.68 25.73 38.99
C PHE A 13 20.80 26.03 37.77
N ALA A 14 20.72 27.29 37.34
CA ALA A 14 19.99 27.69 36.14
C ALA A 14 20.60 27.05 34.87
N ALA A 15 21.93 27.01 34.77
CA ALA A 15 22.63 26.36 33.66
C ALA A 15 22.36 24.85 33.60
N ILE A 16 22.39 24.15 34.75
CA ILE A 16 22.06 22.73 34.84
C ILE A 16 20.59 22.49 34.46
N GLY A 17 19.67 23.31 34.97
CA GLY A 17 18.25 23.23 34.62
C GLY A 17 18.00 23.42 33.12
N ALA A 18 18.65 24.41 32.51
CA ALA A 18 18.59 24.64 31.07
C ALA A 18 19.11 23.44 30.27
N LEU A 19 20.21 22.81 30.71
CA LEU A 19 20.78 21.63 30.07
C LEU A 19 19.81 20.43 30.09
N PHE A 20 19.12 20.18 31.20
CA PHE A 20 18.09 19.14 31.27
C PHE A 20 16.90 19.41 30.35
N ILE A 21 16.45 20.66 30.26
CA ILE A 21 15.37 21.06 29.33
C ILE A 21 15.81 20.84 27.88
N SER A 22 17.03 21.25 27.53
CA SER A 22 17.58 21.06 26.18
C SER A 22 17.69 19.59 25.80
N ILE A 23 18.21 18.73 26.69
CA ILE A 23 18.27 17.28 26.45
C ILE A 23 16.87 16.70 26.26
N SER A 24 15.92 17.08 27.13
CA SER A 24 14.54 16.61 27.03
C SER A 24 13.87 17.03 25.72
N ALA A 25 14.11 18.27 25.28
CA ALA A 25 13.61 18.79 24.00
C ALA A 25 14.21 18.04 22.81
N ILE A 26 15.51 17.74 22.83
CA ILE A 26 16.18 16.95 21.78
C ILE A 26 15.61 15.54 21.71
N LEU A 27 15.44 14.88 22.87
CA LEU A 27 14.86 13.53 22.93
C LEU A 27 13.42 13.50 22.42
N ARG A 28 12.62 14.52 22.75
CA ARG A 28 11.25 14.67 22.25
C ARG A 28 11.24 14.91 20.73
N SER A 29 12.05 15.85 20.25
CA SER A 29 12.19 16.13 18.81
C SER A 29 12.63 14.89 18.02
N SER A 30 13.58 14.13 18.53
CA SER A 30 14.02 12.88 17.90
C SER A 30 12.90 11.84 17.81
N LYS A 31 12.10 11.69 18.88
CA LYS A 31 10.92 10.80 18.88
C LYS A 31 9.86 11.25 17.89
N ASP A 32 9.57 12.55 17.85
CA ASP A 32 8.57 13.13 16.95
C ASP A 32 9.00 12.97 15.48
N ASN A 33 10.27 13.24 15.17
CA ASN A 33 10.85 13.02 13.84
C ASN A 33 10.75 11.55 13.42
N LYS A 34 11.09 10.61 14.32
CA LYS A 34 10.97 9.18 14.03
C LYS A 34 9.53 8.77 13.77
N LYS A 35 8.58 9.29 14.57
CA LYS A 35 7.15 9.05 14.38
C LYS A 35 6.68 9.57 13.01
N GLN A 36 7.06 10.79 12.63
CA GLN A 36 6.70 11.37 11.33
C GLN A 36 7.23 10.53 10.16
N ILE A 37 8.46 10.03 10.24
CA ILE A 37 9.01 9.12 9.24
C ILE A 37 8.17 7.84 9.14
N ILE A 38 7.85 7.21 10.28
CA ILE A 38 7.05 5.98 10.30
C ILE A 38 5.66 6.22 9.69
N VAL A 39 5.03 7.34 10.04
CA VAL A 39 3.73 7.75 9.48
C VAL A 39 3.83 7.86 7.96
N GLY A 40 4.77 8.65 7.44
CA GLY A 40 4.92 8.82 5.99
C GLY A 40 5.22 7.51 5.26
N LYS A 41 5.90 6.56 5.91
CA LYS A 41 6.16 5.23 5.32
C LYS A 41 4.93 4.34 5.31
N ILE A 42 4.06 4.43 6.32
CA ILE A 42 2.80 3.68 6.33
C ILE A 42 1.78 4.30 5.37
N GLU A 43 1.75 5.63 5.24
CA GLU A 43 0.97 6.32 4.19
C GLU A 43 1.41 5.86 2.80
N GLU A 44 2.72 5.80 2.55
CA GLU A 44 3.27 5.26 1.29
C GLU A 44 2.84 3.80 1.07
N ILE A 45 2.85 2.94 2.10
CA ILE A 45 2.35 1.55 2.00
C ILE A 45 0.86 1.53 1.63
N TYR A 46 0.05 2.40 2.24
CA TYR A 46 -1.38 2.51 1.93
C TYR A 46 -1.61 2.95 0.48
N GLU A 47 -0.92 3.99 0.02
CA GLU A 47 -1.00 4.47 -1.36
C GLU A 47 -0.61 3.39 -2.36
N LEU A 48 0.48 2.67 -2.12
CA LEU A 48 0.93 1.56 -2.96
C LEU A 48 -0.09 0.43 -3.00
N THR A 49 -0.71 0.10 -1.86
CA THR A 49 -1.77 -0.92 -1.80
C THR A 49 -2.95 -0.52 -2.67
N MET A 50 -3.40 0.73 -2.58
CA MET A 50 -4.51 1.24 -3.38
C MET A 50 -4.16 1.33 -4.87
N PHE A 51 -2.96 1.78 -5.20
CA PHE A 51 -2.46 1.86 -6.57
C PHE A 51 -2.48 0.48 -7.24
N LEU A 52 -1.91 -0.53 -6.58
CA LEU A 52 -1.87 -1.90 -7.11
C LEU A 52 -3.28 -2.48 -7.25
N PHE A 53 -4.17 -2.22 -6.31
CA PHE A 53 -5.57 -2.65 -6.41
C PHE A 53 -6.28 -2.09 -7.64
N VAL A 54 -6.09 -0.81 -7.96
CA VAL A 54 -6.68 -0.18 -9.15
C VAL A 54 -6.18 -0.84 -10.43
N GLU A 55 -4.90 -1.20 -10.49
CA GLU A 55 -4.31 -1.85 -11.66
C GLU A 55 -4.61 -3.35 -11.76
N TYR A 56 -5.12 -3.95 -10.68
CA TYR A 56 -5.34 -5.39 -10.60
C TYR A 56 -6.23 -5.94 -11.71
N SER A 57 -7.34 -5.27 -12.03
CA SER A 57 -8.31 -5.76 -13.01
C SER A 57 -7.68 -5.97 -14.39
N LYS A 58 -6.81 -5.05 -14.81
CA LYS A 58 -6.09 -5.13 -16.09
C LYS A 58 -5.08 -6.27 -16.10
N LEU A 59 -4.33 -6.42 -15.00
CA LEU A 59 -3.36 -7.50 -14.85
C LEU A 59 -4.04 -8.88 -14.81
N ASN A 60 -5.16 -8.98 -14.10
CA ASN A 60 -5.94 -10.21 -14.04
C ASN A 60 -6.53 -10.56 -15.41
N HIS A 61 -7.01 -9.57 -16.18
CA HIS A 61 -7.48 -9.79 -17.54
C HIS A 61 -6.39 -10.35 -18.46
N LEU A 62 -5.17 -9.79 -18.40
CA LEU A 62 -4.01 -10.33 -19.12
C LEU A 62 -3.69 -11.77 -18.70
N ALA A 63 -3.68 -12.05 -17.39
CA ALA A 63 -3.41 -13.39 -16.87
C ALA A 63 -4.46 -14.40 -17.34
N THR A 64 -5.75 -14.05 -17.29
CA THR A 64 -6.84 -14.90 -17.80
C THR A 64 -6.70 -15.14 -19.30
N LYS A 65 -6.34 -14.11 -20.09
CA LYS A 65 -6.12 -14.32 -21.52
C LYS A 65 -4.97 -15.27 -21.80
N LEU A 66 -3.92 -15.23 -20.99
CA LEU A 66 -2.83 -16.20 -21.08
C LEU A 66 -3.28 -17.62 -20.71
N ASP A 67 -4.16 -17.78 -19.70
CA ASP A 67 -4.75 -19.08 -19.42
C ASP A 67 -5.52 -19.63 -20.61
N GLU A 68 -6.33 -18.79 -21.28
CA GLU A 68 -7.06 -19.17 -22.50
C GLU A 68 -6.10 -19.71 -23.57
N VAL A 69 -4.97 -19.03 -23.81
CA VAL A 69 -3.92 -19.49 -24.75
C VAL A 69 -3.48 -20.92 -24.43
N TYR A 70 -3.13 -21.20 -23.18
CA TYR A 70 -2.63 -22.51 -22.76
C TYR A 70 -3.71 -23.59 -22.66
N THR A 71 -4.98 -23.21 -22.58
CA THR A 71 -6.12 -24.14 -22.61
C THR A 71 -6.69 -24.36 -24.01
N SER A 72 -6.28 -23.55 -24.99
CA SER A 72 -6.76 -23.65 -26.37
C SER A 72 -6.29 -24.91 -27.07
N ASN A 73 -7.04 -25.32 -28.09
CA ASN A 73 -6.63 -26.45 -28.93
C ASN A 73 -5.38 -26.08 -29.74
N PHE A 74 -4.59 -27.08 -30.15
CA PHE A 74 -3.34 -26.89 -30.89
C PHE A 74 -3.49 -25.97 -32.12
N ASN A 75 -4.62 -26.06 -32.83
CA ASN A 75 -4.89 -25.27 -34.03
C ASN A 75 -5.16 -23.78 -33.74
N GLU A 76 -5.52 -23.42 -32.51
CA GLU A 76 -5.88 -22.05 -32.10
C GLU A 76 -4.79 -21.42 -31.22
N PHE A 77 -3.73 -22.17 -30.88
CA PHE A 77 -2.71 -21.72 -29.94
C PHE A 77 -1.93 -20.50 -30.47
N GLU A 78 -1.49 -20.54 -31.72
CA GLU A 78 -0.73 -19.43 -32.32
C GLU A 78 -1.59 -18.16 -32.43
N ASP A 79 -2.82 -18.29 -32.92
CA ASP A 79 -3.76 -17.18 -33.03
C ASP A 79 -4.05 -16.54 -31.66
N ASN A 80 -4.34 -17.37 -30.64
CA ASN A 80 -4.58 -16.89 -29.28
C ASN A 80 -3.33 -16.23 -28.67
N LEU A 81 -2.12 -16.74 -28.97
CA LEU A 81 -0.88 -16.16 -28.49
C LEU A 81 -0.62 -14.78 -29.11
N ASP A 82 -0.96 -14.60 -30.38
CA ASP A 82 -0.87 -13.31 -31.05
C ASP A 82 -1.91 -12.32 -30.51
N ASP A 83 -3.14 -12.76 -30.25
CA ASP A 83 -4.16 -11.96 -29.55
C ASP A 83 -3.68 -11.52 -28.17
N PHE A 84 -3.04 -12.42 -27.41
CA PHE A 84 -2.46 -12.10 -26.11
C PHE A 84 -1.35 -11.04 -26.22
N ARG A 85 -0.48 -11.13 -27.23
CA ARG A 85 0.57 -10.12 -27.48
C ARG A 85 -0.02 -8.76 -27.83
N ILE A 86 -1.06 -8.71 -28.64
CA ILE A 86 -1.80 -7.49 -28.98
C ILE A 86 -2.40 -6.89 -27.71
N LEU A 87 -3.06 -7.70 -26.88
CA LEU A 87 -3.65 -7.25 -25.63
C LEU A 87 -2.60 -6.67 -24.65
N ILE A 88 -1.43 -7.29 -24.53
CA ILE A 88 -0.31 -6.72 -23.75
C ILE A 88 0.05 -5.32 -24.27
N GLN A 89 0.17 -5.15 -25.59
CA GLN A 89 0.52 -3.86 -26.18
C GLN A 89 -0.57 -2.80 -25.90
N GLU A 90 -1.84 -3.18 -25.97
CA GLU A 90 -2.96 -2.28 -25.65
C GLU A 90 -2.98 -1.87 -24.19
N VAL A 91 -2.85 -2.82 -23.27
CA VAL A 91 -2.75 -2.52 -21.84
C VAL A 91 -1.53 -1.62 -21.57
N SER A 92 -0.40 -1.87 -22.23
CA SER A 92 0.82 -1.07 -22.09
C SER A 92 0.68 0.38 -22.54
N LYS A 93 -0.32 0.72 -23.38
CA LYS A 93 -0.63 2.12 -23.76
C LYS A 93 -1.26 2.92 -22.62
N THR A 94 -1.97 2.25 -21.72
CA THR A 94 -2.71 2.90 -20.61
C THR A 94 -2.11 2.61 -19.26
N THR A 95 -1.20 1.63 -19.18
CA THR A 95 -0.70 1.06 -17.95
C THR A 95 0.79 0.80 -18.06
N ASN A 96 1.58 1.40 -17.17
CA ASN A 96 3.02 1.18 -17.16
C ASN A 96 3.35 -0.07 -16.31
N LEU A 97 3.52 -1.23 -16.98
CA LEU A 97 3.83 -2.49 -16.29
C LEU A 97 5.14 -2.43 -15.47
N ASN A 98 6.14 -1.67 -15.92
CA ASN A 98 7.38 -1.47 -15.18
C ASN A 98 7.14 -0.66 -13.91
N GLU A 99 6.27 0.35 -13.97
CA GLU A 99 5.89 1.09 -12.77
C GLU A 99 5.17 0.21 -11.76
N ILE A 100 4.24 -0.65 -12.20
CA ILE A 100 3.58 -1.61 -11.31
C ILE A 100 4.61 -2.53 -10.66
N TYR A 101 5.59 -3.02 -11.42
CA TYR A 101 6.68 -3.83 -10.88
C TYR A 101 7.49 -3.09 -9.81
N ASP A 102 7.93 -1.86 -10.10
CA ASP A 102 8.69 -1.03 -9.17
C ASP A 102 7.90 -0.72 -7.89
N LYS A 103 6.61 -0.38 -8.04
CA LYS A 103 5.69 -0.12 -6.93
C LYS A 103 5.46 -1.39 -6.09
N THR A 104 5.37 -2.55 -6.73
CA THR A 104 5.26 -3.85 -6.04
C THR A 104 6.52 -4.17 -5.23
N LEU A 105 7.70 -3.96 -5.81
CA LEU A 105 8.97 -4.13 -5.10
C LEU A 105 9.08 -3.16 -3.92
N ARG A 106 8.73 -1.89 -4.16
CA ARG A 106 8.75 -0.85 -3.14
C ARG A 106 7.83 -1.20 -1.97
N LEU A 107 6.61 -1.68 -2.24
CA LEU A 107 5.67 -2.13 -1.22
C LEU A 107 6.27 -3.25 -0.37
N ASN A 108 6.90 -4.24 -1.00
CA ASN A 108 7.54 -5.35 -0.29
C ASN A 108 8.69 -4.86 0.61
N VAL A 109 9.54 -3.95 0.12
CA VAL A 109 10.64 -3.36 0.89
C VAL A 109 10.12 -2.57 2.10
N LEU A 110 9.10 -1.73 1.89
CA LEU A 110 8.51 -0.92 2.96
C LEU A 110 7.84 -1.81 4.01
N ALA A 111 7.05 -2.81 3.58
CA ALA A 111 6.41 -3.76 4.48
C ALA A 111 7.43 -4.50 5.34
N ASN A 112 8.55 -4.92 4.75
CA ASN A 112 9.61 -5.58 5.48
C ASN A 112 10.31 -4.68 6.50
N SER A 113 10.44 -3.39 6.18
CA SER A 113 11.23 -2.43 6.96
C SER A 113 10.44 -1.72 8.06
N TYR A 114 9.14 -1.48 7.84
CA TYR A 114 8.33 -0.59 8.68
C TYR A 114 7.10 -1.25 9.31
N LEU A 115 6.68 -2.42 8.84
CA LEU A 115 5.57 -3.17 9.45
C LEU A 115 6.07 -4.32 10.32
N ASN A 116 5.22 -4.74 11.24
CA ASN A 116 5.46 -5.88 12.13
C ASN A 116 4.19 -6.74 12.23
N ASN A 117 4.32 -7.95 12.80
CA ASN A 117 3.19 -8.85 13.09
C ASN A 117 2.41 -9.28 11.82
N GLU A 118 1.13 -9.60 12.00
CA GLU A 118 0.22 -10.13 10.98
C GLU A 118 0.10 -9.21 9.75
N ILE A 119 -0.06 -7.90 9.95
CA ILE A 119 -0.20 -6.95 8.84
C ILE A 119 1.02 -6.90 7.91
N LYS A 120 2.23 -7.17 8.42
CA LYS A 120 3.42 -7.34 7.59
C LYS A 120 3.26 -8.52 6.64
N ILE A 121 2.77 -9.65 7.16
CA ILE A 121 2.56 -10.88 6.39
C ILE A 121 1.49 -10.66 5.32
N GLU A 122 0.38 -10.01 5.68
CA GLU A 122 -0.71 -9.67 4.77
C GLU A 122 -0.22 -8.81 3.60
N ILE A 123 0.53 -7.73 3.87
CA ILE A 123 1.07 -6.85 2.82
C ILE A 123 2.11 -7.57 1.95
N ILE A 124 2.95 -8.43 2.54
CA ILE A 124 3.93 -9.21 1.77
C ILE A 124 3.23 -10.21 0.86
N ALA A 125 2.20 -10.91 1.35
CA ALA A 125 1.38 -11.82 0.55
C ALA A 125 0.67 -11.08 -0.59
N TYR A 126 0.14 -9.89 -0.29
CA TYR A 126 -0.45 -8.99 -1.28
C TYR A 126 0.57 -8.60 -2.36
N ALA A 127 1.76 -8.12 -1.98
CA ALA A 127 2.82 -7.81 -2.94
C ALA A 127 3.25 -9.06 -3.75
N ARG A 128 3.25 -10.24 -3.12
CA ARG A 128 3.59 -11.51 -3.78
C ARG A 128 2.61 -11.89 -4.88
N LEU A 129 1.31 -11.63 -4.69
CA LEU A 129 0.29 -11.81 -5.73
C LEU A 129 0.65 -11.03 -7.00
N PHE A 130 0.94 -9.73 -6.88
CA PHE A 130 1.32 -8.89 -8.03
C PHE A 130 2.64 -9.35 -8.67
N GLN A 131 3.64 -9.74 -7.87
CA GLN A 131 4.88 -10.31 -8.42
C GLN A 131 4.62 -11.58 -9.23
N CYS A 132 3.69 -12.43 -8.79
CA CYS A 132 3.34 -13.66 -9.51
C CYS A 132 2.62 -13.36 -10.82
N ILE A 133 1.64 -12.45 -10.80
CA ILE A 133 0.89 -12.04 -11.99
C ILE A 133 1.84 -11.38 -13.01
N LEU A 134 2.66 -10.42 -12.58
CA LEU A 134 3.61 -9.74 -13.46
C LEU A 134 4.62 -10.71 -14.07
N ALA A 135 5.14 -11.67 -13.29
CA ALA A 135 6.03 -12.70 -13.82
C ALA A 135 5.32 -13.60 -14.84
N THR A 136 4.06 -13.97 -14.57
CA THR A 136 3.21 -14.78 -15.46
C THR A 136 3.00 -14.08 -16.81
N ILE A 137 2.66 -12.79 -16.79
CA ILE A 137 2.45 -11.96 -17.99
C ILE A 137 3.77 -11.74 -18.73
N HIS A 138 4.82 -11.31 -18.04
CA HIS A 138 6.09 -10.92 -18.64
C HIS A 138 6.81 -12.10 -19.31
N LEU A 139 6.80 -13.26 -18.66
CA LEU A 139 7.40 -14.48 -19.18
C LEU A 139 6.47 -15.27 -20.10
N ALA A 140 5.21 -14.82 -20.25
CA ALA A 140 4.16 -15.52 -20.98
C ALA A 140 4.07 -17.01 -20.63
N THR A 141 4.15 -17.35 -19.33
CA THR A 141 4.12 -18.73 -18.83
C THR A 141 3.28 -18.87 -17.56
N LEU A 142 2.57 -20.00 -17.45
CA LEU A 142 1.74 -20.31 -16.29
C LEU A 142 2.49 -21.03 -15.17
N GLU A 143 3.77 -21.36 -15.33
CA GLU A 143 4.51 -22.20 -14.37
C GLU A 143 4.43 -21.67 -12.93
N ARG A 144 4.71 -20.37 -12.75
CA ARG A 144 4.72 -19.75 -11.43
C ARG A 144 3.31 -19.63 -10.83
N LYS A 145 2.33 -19.25 -11.66
CA LYS A 145 0.92 -19.27 -11.27
C LYS A 145 0.52 -20.66 -10.79
N ASN A 146 0.77 -21.70 -11.57
CA ASN A 146 0.40 -23.08 -11.24
C ASN A 146 1.14 -23.62 -10.01
N LYS A 147 2.24 -23.01 -9.61
CA LYS A 147 2.96 -23.35 -8.38
C LYS A 147 2.39 -22.65 -7.15
N GLU A 148 2.11 -21.35 -7.25
CA GLU A 148 1.78 -20.49 -6.10
C GLU A 148 0.27 -20.22 -5.94
N PHE A 149 -0.51 -20.34 -7.01
CA PHE A 149 -1.95 -20.02 -7.11
C PHE A 149 -2.65 -21.06 -8.00
N LYS A 150 -2.66 -22.32 -7.56
CA LYS A 150 -3.24 -23.46 -8.30
C LYS A 150 -4.73 -23.28 -8.57
N GLU A 151 -5.41 -22.61 -7.67
CA GLU A 151 -6.83 -22.29 -7.68
C GLU A 151 -7.15 -21.12 -8.63
N GLY A 152 -6.13 -20.49 -9.20
CA GLY A 152 -6.25 -19.26 -9.97
C GLY A 152 -5.96 -18.00 -9.13
N PHE A 153 -5.85 -16.87 -9.82
CA PHE A 153 -5.77 -15.58 -9.15
C PHE A 153 -7.14 -15.18 -8.58
N PRO A 154 -7.19 -14.41 -7.49
CA PRO A 154 -8.45 -14.03 -6.87
C PRO A 154 -9.31 -13.18 -7.81
N ILE A 155 -10.63 -13.31 -7.74
CA ILE A 155 -11.51 -12.35 -8.41
C ILE A 155 -11.39 -10.96 -7.74
N THR A 156 -11.70 -9.91 -8.51
CA THR A 156 -11.55 -8.51 -8.08
C THR A 156 -12.32 -8.22 -6.78
N GLU A 157 -13.49 -8.82 -6.60
CA GLU A 157 -14.34 -8.66 -5.42
C GLU A 157 -13.66 -9.21 -4.16
N ASN A 158 -13.03 -10.38 -4.25
CA ASN A 158 -12.31 -10.98 -3.13
C ASN A 158 -11.06 -10.15 -2.77
N LEU A 159 -10.36 -9.64 -3.78
CA LEU A 159 -9.22 -8.76 -3.53
C LEU A 159 -9.64 -7.42 -2.93
N ARG A 160 -10.78 -6.86 -3.38
CA ARG A 160 -11.37 -5.65 -2.81
C ARG A 160 -11.68 -5.84 -1.34
N ALA A 161 -12.38 -6.91 -0.98
CA ALA A 161 -12.69 -7.22 0.42
C ALA A 161 -11.42 -7.30 1.28
N PHE A 162 -10.38 -7.97 0.77
CA PHE A 162 -9.08 -8.02 1.44
C PHE A 162 -8.46 -6.62 1.65
N VAL A 163 -8.47 -5.76 0.62
CA VAL A 163 -7.92 -4.39 0.72
C VAL A 163 -8.74 -3.51 1.67
N GLU A 164 -10.06 -3.66 1.68
CA GLU A 164 -10.98 -2.95 2.58
C GLU A 164 -10.78 -3.35 4.05
N GLU A 165 -10.39 -4.60 4.32
CA GLU A 165 -9.99 -5.07 5.66
C GLU A 165 -8.59 -4.59 6.06
N LEU A 166 -7.66 -4.55 5.11
CA LEU A 166 -6.26 -4.19 5.33
C LEU A 166 -6.08 -2.69 5.62
N THR A 167 -6.83 -1.85 4.91
CA THR A 167 -6.73 -0.39 5.00
C THR A 167 -6.93 0.15 6.43
N PRO A 168 -8.00 -0.21 7.17
CA PRO A 168 -8.16 0.18 8.56
C PRO A 168 -7.03 -0.28 9.48
N LYS A 169 -6.41 -1.44 9.21
CA LYS A 169 -5.26 -1.93 9.99
C LYS A 169 -4.05 -1.01 9.82
N LEU A 170 -3.77 -0.56 8.59
CA LEU A 170 -2.71 0.42 8.30
C LEU A 170 -2.97 1.77 8.98
N VAL A 171 -4.21 2.29 8.90
CA VAL A 171 -4.59 3.55 9.55
C VAL A 171 -4.45 3.46 11.09
N LYS A 172 -4.78 2.31 11.68
CA LYS A 172 -4.62 2.09 13.11
C LYS A 172 -3.16 2.14 13.55
N LEU A 173 -2.21 1.71 12.71
CA LEU A 173 -0.77 1.75 13.03
C LEU A 173 -0.23 3.18 13.15
N ILE A 174 -0.71 4.10 12.31
CA ILE A 174 -0.26 5.51 12.34
C ILE A 174 -0.91 6.30 13.46
N ASN A 175 -1.98 5.80 14.07
CA ASN A 175 -2.73 6.45 15.15
C ASN A 175 -3.06 7.92 14.82
N LEU A 176 -3.37 8.19 13.54
CA LEU A 176 -3.65 9.52 12.98
C LEU A 176 -5.06 9.63 12.39
N GLY A 177 -5.91 8.62 12.58
CA GLY A 177 -7.32 8.69 12.20
C GLY A 177 -8.18 9.18 13.36
N GLY A 178 -9.19 10.02 13.06
CA GLY A 178 -10.32 10.20 13.96
C GLY A 178 -11.11 8.90 14.15
N GLU A 179 -12.08 8.91 15.05
CA GLU A 179 -12.96 7.74 15.24
C GLU A 179 -13.54 7.26 13.91
N LYS A 180 -13.56 5.94 13.71
CA LYS A 180 -14.10 5.33 12.49
C LYS A 180 -15.58 5.75 12.39
N LEU A 181 -15.90 6.60 11.42
CA LEU A 181 -17.29 6.99 11.20
C LEU A 181 -18.10 5.74 10.83
N PRO A 182 -19.28 5.52 11.43
CA PRO A 182 -20.17 4.46 11.02
C PRO A 182 -20.45 4.52 9.51
N PHE A 183 -20.43 3.36 8.85
CA PHE A 183 -20.72 3.27 7.41
C PHE A 183 -22.07 3.90 7.04
N THR A 184 -23.05 3.81 7.95
CA THR A 184 -24.36 4.45 7.79
C THR A 184 -24.28 5.97 7.65
N ILE A 185 -23.35 6.63 8.34
CA ILE A 185 -23.11 8.09 8.23
C ILE A 185 -22.50 8.40 6.87
N TYR A 186 -21.46 7.65 6.47
CA TYR A 186 -20.85 7.79 5.16
C TYR A 186 -21.87 7.58 4.04
N GLN A 187 -22.66 6.50 4.10
CA GLN A 187 -23.64 6.16 3.08
C GLN A 187 -24.74 7.23 3.00
N LYS A 188 -25.20 7.77 4.14
CA LYS A 188 -26.16 8.88 4.16
C LYS A 188 -25.58 10.13 3.47
N TYR A 189 -24.35 10.49 3.77
CA TYR A 189 -23.66 11.61 3.12
C TYR A 189 -23.48 11.35 1.62
N PHE A 190 -22.98 10.17 1.25
CA PHE A 190 -22.72 9.80 -0.14
C PHE A 190 -23.99 9.86 -0.98
N GLU A 191 -25.07 9.24 -0.50
CA GLU A 191 -26.34 9.12 -1.22
C GLU A 191 -27.15 10.42 -1.28
N ASN A 192 -27.07 11.28 -0.27
CA ASN A 192 -27.94 12.46 -0.21
C ASN A 192 -27.22 13.77 -0.49
N GLU A 193 -25.98 13.92 -0.05
CA GLU A 193 -25.24 15.17 -0.20
C GLU A 193 -24.23 15.09 -1.34
N PHE A 194 -23.40 14.05 -1.39
CA PHE A 194 -22.36 13.93 -2.39
C PHE A 194 -22.93 13.76 -3.79
N LYS A 195 -23.85 12.81 -3.99
CA LYS A 195 -24.52 12.63 -5.29
C LYS A 195 -25.29 13.88 -5.73
N SER A 196 -25.97 14.55 -4.81
CA SER A 196 -26.68 15.81 -5.12
C SER A 196 -25.72 16.93 -5.54
N LYS A 197 -24.61 17.12 -4.81
CA LYS A 197 -23.55 18.08 -5.19
C LYS A 197 -22.93 17.80 -6.57
N LEU A 198 -22.95 16.54 -7.00
CA LEU A 198 -22.49 16.13 -8.33
C LEU A 198 -23.59 16.13 -9.40
N GLY A 199 -24.83 16.49 -9.06
CA GLY A 199 -25.96 16.44 -9.98
C GLY A 199 -26.39 15.03 -10.38
N LEU A 200 -26.02 14.02 -9.59
CA LEU A 200 -26.38 12.61 -9.78
C LEU A 200 -27.69 12.23 -9.07
N LYS A 201 -28.28 13.17 -8.34
CA LYS A 201 -29.54 13.05 -7.60
C LYS A 201 -30.13 14.45 -7.43
N ASP A 202 -31.41 14.60 -7.72
CA ASP A 202 -32.15 15.85 -7.55
C ASP A 202 -32.20 16.31 -6.07
#